data_AF-A0A1V4Y391-F1
#
_entry.id   AF-A0A1V4Y391-F1
#
_cell.length_a   1.000
_cell.length_b   1.000
_cell.length_c   1.000
_cell.angle_alpha   90.00
_cell.angle_beta   90.00
_cell.angle_gamma   90.00
#
_symmetry.space_group_name_H-M   'P 1'
#
loop_
_entity.id
_entity.type
_entity.pdbx_description
1 polymer ?
#
loop_
_entity_poly.entity_id
_entity_poly.type
_entity_poly.pdbx_seq_one_letter_code
_entity_poly.pdbx_strand_id
1 'polypeptide(L)'
;MSRRFAKAALTAAALFFFFLVSGLPVVSAQQAEHSAGEAAPVTKVPVARGTLKQVNKYFSTQTITFSDGISLERHIINGPPKPPPGYEIERTAVALPEADQAMAVKTLSVPAYRWVFGCSSVSGAMIAAYYDRNGYPNMYTGPTGGGVMPLDSSSWPTWSDGYQTYPNLPLAASHKGVDGRTSRGTIDDYWVQYGSATADPYIANGWTQHAWGDAIGDYMKTSQFDYDNPDGATTFWNYYSAKKLACSSMPDFVKVSDGTYGRKLFYEARGYAVTDCYNQLTDNMYAGGFSFAQYKAEIDAGRPVMLNFEGHSMVGVGYNDTGNTVYLHDTWDYSTHSITWGDGYSGMELQSVSIVNLQPAACTYAISPASAAVGESSGTGSVTVTPSGSGCSWTAKSNAAWIRVTSGSTGTDSGMVGYSYTASSPGAQRVGTITIAGKTFTLTQKKKIGLPWLPLLIE
;
A
#
# COMPACT_ATOMS: atom_id res chain seq x y z
N MET A 1 -14.40 -79.96 35.24
CA MET A 1 -13.27 -79.87 34.29
C MET A 1 -13.48 -78.64 33.43
N SER A 2 -12.57 -77.68 33.54
CA SER A 2 -12.78 -76.26 33.19
C SER A 2 -11.71 -75.76 32.23
N ARG A 3 -12.14 -74.86 31.32
CA ARG A 3 -11.39 -73.78 30.64
C ARG A 3 -10.13 -74.18 29.81
N ARG A 4 -10.09 -73.78 28.53
CA ARG A 4 -9.51 -72.51 28.00
C ARG A 4 -9.33 -72.55 26.46
N PHE A 5 -9.79 -71.46 25.81
CA PHE A 5 -9.24 -70.70 24.66
C PHE A 5 -8.61 -71.47 23.46
N ALA A 6 -9.20 -71.41 22.26
CA ALA A 6 -9.01 -70.40 21.17
C ALA A 6 -7.67 -70.60 20.41
N LYS A 7 -7.54 -70.51 19.08
CA LYS A 7 -8.31 -69.84 18.01
C LYS A 7 -7.88 -70.45 16.65
N ALA A 8 -8.79 -70.40 15.67
CA ALA A 8 -8.71 -71.04 14.36
C ALA A 8 -7.77 -70.34 13.36
N ALA A 9 -7.25 -71.14 12.42
CA ALA A 9 -6.40 -70.73 11.30
C ALA A 9 -7.03 -71.14 9.96
N LEU A 10 -6.80 -70.27 8.95
CA LEU A 10 -6.76 -70.48 7.50
C LEU A 10 -8.04 -70.90 6.73
N THR A 11 -8.37 -70.11 5.70
CA THR A 11 -8.32 -70.47 4.25
C THR A 11 -8.76 -69.24 3.42
N ALA A 12 -7.89 -68.66 2.58
CA ALA A 12 -7.72 -68.91 1.12
C ALA A 12 -8.91 -68.40 0.26
N ALA A 13 -8.81 -67.80 -0.92
CA ALA A 13 -7.75 -67.27 -1.79
C ALA A 13 -8.48 -66.64 -3.01
N ALA A 14 -7.94 -65.58 -3.63
CA ALA A 14 -8.12 -65.19 -5.05
C ALA A 14 -7.25 -63.95 -5.34
N LEU A 15 -6.01 -64.12 -5.81
CA LEU A 15 -5.53 -64.02 -7.20
C LEU A 15 -5.83 -62.69 -7.96
N PHE A 16 -4.80 -61.83 -7.94
CA PHE A 16 -4.14 -61.12 -9.06
C PHE A 16 -4.98 -60.42 -10.16
N PHE A 17 -4.85 -59.09 -10.25
CA PHE A 17 -4.28 -58.42 -11.43
C PHE A 17 -3.70 -57.03 -11.10
N PHE A 18 -2.58 -56.71 -11.73
CA PHE A 18 -1.70 -55.55 -11.57
C PHE A 18 -2.36 -54.20 -11.95
N PHE A 19 -2.16 -53.17 -11.13
CA PHE A 19 -1.87 -51.81 -11.61
C PHE A 19 -0.94 -51.11 -10.60
N LEU A 20 0.27 -50.76 -11.06
CA LEU A 20 1.13 -49.81 -10.36
C LEU A 20 0.41 -48.46 -10.27
N VAL A 21 0.21 -47.95 -9.06
CA VAL A 21 0.03 -46.50 -8.86
C VAL A 21 1.21 -46.04 -8.03
N SER A 22 2.15 -45.40 -8.72
CA SER A 22 3.23 -44.60 -8.15
C SER A 22 2.64 -43.53 -7.22
N GLY A 23 3.22 -43.40 -6.03
CA GLY A 23 2.85 -42.38 -5.06
C GLY A 23 2.96 -40.98 -5.65
N LEU A 24 1.83 -40.30 -5.75
CA LEU A 24 1.78 -38.85 -5.88
C LEU A 24 1.84 -38.25 -4.46
N PRO A 25 2.69 -37.25 -4.19
CA PRO A 25 2.57 -36.52 -2.95
C PRO A 25 1.23 -35.77 -2.96
N VAL A 26 0.51 -35.85 -1.85
CA VAL A 26 -0.62 -34.96 -1.59
C VAL A 26 -0.05 -33.55 -1.45
N VAL A 27 -0.07 -32.81 -2.55
CA VAL A 27 0.25 -31.39 -2.56
C VAL A 27 -0.89 -30.70 -1.82
N SER A 28 -0.58 -30.20 -0.63
CA SER A 28 -1.42 -29.29 0.14
C SER A 28 -1.84 -28.11 -0.75
N ALA A 29 -3.09 -27.65 -0.62
CA ALA A 29 -3.63 -26.50 -1.36
C ALA A 29 -2.78 -25.21 -1.22
N GLN A 30 -1.84 -25.16 -0.27
CA GLN A 30 -0.85 -24.08 -0.11
C GLN A 30 0.29 -24.08 -1.14
N GLN A 31 0.53 -25.19 -1.84
CA GLN A 31 1.53 -25.26 -2.92
C GLN A 31 0.94 -25.00 -4.31
N ALA A 32 -0.38 -24.88 -4.43
CA ALA A 32 -1.05 -24.44 -5.66
C ALA A 32 -1.04 -22.90 -5.82
N GLU A 33 -0.72 -22.16 -4.76
CA GLU A 33 -0.56 -20.70 -4.77
C GLU A 33 0.82 -20.23 -5.25
N HIS A 34 1.65 -21.14 -5.78
CA HIS A 34 2.95 -20.83 -6.39
C HIS A 34 2.84 -20.11 -7.76
N SER A 35 1.70 -19.44 -8.00
CA SER A 35 1.27 -18.83 -9.25
C SER A 35 0.37 -17.60 -9.06
N ALA A 36 0.38 -16.94 -7.89
CA ALA A 36 -0.36 -15.68 -7.64
C ALA A 36 0.24 -14.46 -8.37
N GLY A 37 0.60 -14.68 -9.63
CA GLY A 37 1.20 -13.81 -10.61
C GLY A 37 1.62 -14.62 -11.84
N GLU A 38 0.87 -15.66 -12.24
CA GLU A 38 1.04 -16.24 -13.57
C GLU A 38 0.85 -15.11 -14.57
N ALA A 39 1.98 -14.69 -15.18
CA ALA A 39 1.99 -13.59 -16.12
C ALA A 39 0.92 -13.86 -17.18
N ALA A 40 -0.08 -12.98 -17.26
CA ALA A 40 -1.09 -13.07 -18.31
C ALA A 40 -0.36 -13.24 -19.66
N PRO A 41 -0.88 -14.14 -20.54
CA PRO A 41 -0.15 -14.54 -21.72
C PRO A 41 0.17 -13.32 -22.58
N VAL A 42 1.45 -13.15 -22.89
CA VAL A 42 1.89 -12.08 -23.81
C VAL A 42 1.28 -12.36 -25.17
N THR A 43 0.30 -11.55 -25.55
CA THR A 43 -0.44 -11.70 -26.81
C THR A 43 0.32 -11.08 -27.99
N LYS A 44 1.22 -10.13 -27.73
CA LYS A 44 2.03 -9.44 -28.74
C LYS A 44 3.48 -9.85 -28.61
N VAL A 45 4.01 -10.46 -29.67
CA VAL A 45 5.36 -11.03 -29.65
C VAL A 45 6.37 -9.93 -29.99
N PRO A 46 7.50 -9.80 -29.25
CA PRO A 46 8.60 -8.95 -29.65
C PRO A 46 9.16 -9.39 -31.01
N VAL A 47 9.12 -8.52 -32.02
CA VAL A 47 9.66 -8.79 -33.38
C VAL A 47 11.00 -8.11 -33.64
N ALA A 48 11.32 -7.05 -32.89
CA ALA A 48 12.64 -6.42 -32.92
C ALA A 48 13.00 -5.89 -31.54
N ARG A 49 14.25 -6.11 -31.13
CA ARG A 49 14.82 -5.54 -29.90
C ARG A 49 16.00 -4.66 -30.29
N GLY A 50 15.89 -3.37 -29.98
CA GLY A 50 17.00 -2.43 -30.14
C GLY A 50 18.16 -2.73 -29.19
N THR A 51 19.29 -2.07 -29.40
CA THR A 51 20.44 -2.15 -28.49
C THR A 51 20.07 -1.59 -27.13
N LEU A 52 20.48 -2.25 -26.05
CA LEU A 52 20.41 -1.68 -24.70
C LEU A 52 21.38 -0.50 -24.62
N LYS A 53 20.85 0.71 -24.58
CA LYS A 53 21.61 1.95 -24.52
C LYS A 53 21.76 2.35 -23.05
N GLN A 54 22.99 2.28 -22.54
CA GLN A 54 23.31 2.89 -21.26
C GLN A 54 23.40 4.41 -21.48
N VAL A 55 22.39 5.15 -21.00
CA VAL A 55 22.32 6.62 -21.13
C VAL A 55 23.30 7.26 -20.15
N ASN A 56 23.31 6.76 -18.91
CA ASN A 56 24.30 7.10 -17.90
C ASN A 56 24.55 5.88 -16.99
N LYS A 57 25.37 6.05 -15.94
CA LYS A 57 25.72 4.95 -15.03
C LYS A 57 24.50 4.29 -14.34
N TYR A 58 23.42 5.03 -14.18
CA TYR A 58 22.24 4.71 -13.38
C TYR A 58 20.97 4.53 -14.21
N PHE A 59 21.06 4.67 -15.53
CA PHE A 59 19.92 4.63 -16.42
C PHE A 59 20.26 4.00 -17.77
N SER A 60 19.46 3.01 -18.16
CA SER A 60 19.54 2.39 -19.48
C SER A 60 18.18 2.35 -20.15
N THR A 61 18.16 2.52 -21.47
CA THR A 61 16.94 2.39 -22.27
C THR A 61 17.06 1.33 -23.36
N GLN A 62 15.93 0.72 -23.73
CA GLN A 62 15.87 -0.21 -24.85
C GLN A 62 14.50 -0.14 -25.53
N THR A 63 14.47 0.13 -26.83
CA THR A 63 13.24 0.05 -27.61
C THR A 63 12.96 -1.39 -28.02
N ILE A 64 11.73 -1.85 -27.81
CA ILE A 64 11.24 -3.14 -28.31
C ILE A 64 10.02 -2.89 -29.18
N THR A 65 10.05 -3.43 -30.40
CA THR A 65 8.92 -3.39 -31.33
C THR A 65 8.22 -4.75 -31.33
N PHE A 66 6.89 -4.70 -31.29
CA PHE A 66 6.02 -5.85 -31.17
C PHE A 66 5.31 -6.17 -32.49
N SER A 67 4.71 -7.37 -32.57
CA SER A 67 4.10 -7.93 -33.78
C SER A 67 2.97 -7.09 -34.38
N ASP A 68 2.36 -6.20 -33.59
CA ASP A 68 1.32 -5.26 -34.04
C ASP A 68 1.90 -3.91 -34.53
N GLY A 69 3.22 -3.79 -34.61
CA GLY A 69 3.94 -2.58 -35.02
C GLY A 69 4.10 -1.54 -33.93
N ILE A 70 3.59 -1.78 -32.71
CA ILE A 70 3.78 -0.87 -31.58
C ILE A 70 5.19 -1.05 -31.02
N SER A 71 5.84 0.06 -30.68
CA SER A 71 7.11 0.06 -29.94
C SER A 71 6.92 0.58 -28.52
N LEU A 72 7.49 -0.13 -27.56
CA LEU A 72 7.64 0.33 -26.18
C LEU A 72 9.12 0.65 -25.90
N GLU A 73 9.34 1.62 -25.03
CA GLU A 73 10.65 1.92 -24.48
C GLU A 73 10.76 1.36 -23.06
N ARG A 74 11.75 0.49 -22.87
CA ARG A 74 12.16 -0.03 -21.57
C ARG A 74 13.07 1.00 -20.92
N HIS A 75 12.77 1.41 -19.70
CA HIS A 75 13.60 2.25 -18.84
C HIS A 75 14.08 1.40 -17.66
N ILE A 76 15.39 1.21 -17.52
CA ILE A 76 15.99 0.49 -16.39
C ILE A 76 16.63 1.54 -15.48
N ILE A 77 16.06 1.72 -14.30
CA ILE A 77 16.52 2.69 -13.30
C ILE A 77 17.29 1.93 -12.22
N ASN A 78 18.61 2.13 -12.15
CA ASN A 78 19.51 1.50 -11.18
C ASN A 78 20.18 2.54 -10.26
N GLY A 79 19.35 3.40 -9.67
CA GLY A 79 19.84 4.52 -8.86
C GLY A 79 20.74 4.12 -7.69
N PRO A 80 21.79 4.90 -7.42
CA PRO A 80 22.84 4.51 -6.48
C PRO A 80 22.36 4.58 -5.02
N PRO A 81 22.99 3.81 -4.12
CA PRO A 81 22.74 3.88 -2.67
C PRO A 81 23.16 5.20 -2.02
N LYS A 82 23.98 5.99 -2.71
CA LYS A 82 24.49 7.28 -2.24
C LYS A 82 24.30 8.33 -3.35
N PRO A 83 24.04 9.58 -2.99
CA PRO A 83 23.90 10.65 -3.97
C PRO A 83 25.16 10.81 -4.81
N PRO A 84 25.03 11.11 -6.13
CA PRO A 84 26.17 11.50 -6.94
C PRO A 84 26.87 12.76 -6.40
N PRO A 85 28.20 12.81 -6.36
CA PRO A 85 28.93 13.99 -5.90
C PRO A 85 28.77 15.16 -6.88
N GLY A 86 28.87 16.39 -6.38
CA GLY A 86 28.89 17.61 -7.21
C GLY A 86 27.53 18.28 -7.38
N TYR A 87 26.48 17.76 -6.75
CA TYR A 87 25.13 18.32 -6.78
C TYR A 87 24.60 18.62 -5.37
N GLU A 88 25.50 18.87 -4.41
CA GLU A 88 25.13 19.10 -3.01
C GLU A 88 24.25 20.35 -2.84
N ILE A 89 24.44 21.38 -3.67
CA ILE A 89 23.62 22.60 -3.64
C ILE A 89 22.19 22.31 -4.13
N GLU A 90 22.05 21.51 -5.19
CA GLU A 90 20.74 21.12 -5.75
C GLU A 90 19.93 20.27 -4.76
N ARG A 91 20.61 19.45 -3.95
CA ARG A 91 20.03 18.65 -2.87
C ARG A 91 19.95 19.39 -1.53
N THR A 92 19.93 20.72 -1.55
CA THR A 92 19.74 21.46 -0.31
C THR A 92 18.34 21.19 0.21
N ALA A 93 18.26 20.62 1.42
CA ALA A 93 16.99 20.36 2.07
C ALA A 93 16.16 21.65 2.19
N VAL A 94 14.87 21.53 1.93
CA VAL A 94 13.88 22.58 2.08
C VAL A 94 12.89 22.20 3.18
N ALA A 95 12.33 23.21 3.85
CA ALA A 95 11.21 22.95 4.76
C ALA A 95 9.98 22.57 3.93
N LEU A 96 9.30 21.49 4.29
CA LEU A 96 7.99 21.17 3.75
C LEU A 96 6.99 22.19 4.31
N PRO A 97 6.42 23.09 3.50
CA PRO A 97 5.51 24.11 4.00
C PRO A 97 4.19 23.49 4.47
N GLU A 98 3.54 24.16 5.43
CA GLU A 98 2.14 23.88 5.74
C GLU A 98 1.28 24.17 4.51
N ALA A 99 0.22 23.37 4.31
CA ALA A 99 -0.69 23.57 3.19
C ALA A 99 -1.40 24.93 3.34
N ASP A 100 -1.32 25.76 2.30
CA ASP A 100 -1.89 27.10 2.28
C ASP A 100 -2.53 27.36 0.91
N GLN A 101 -3.86 27.44 0.91
CA GLN A 101 -4.63 27.71 -0.30
C GLN A 101 -4.37 29.11 -0.87
N ALA A 102 -4.10 30.11 -0.03
CA ALA A 102 -3.81 31.47 -0.47
C ALA A 102 -2.45 31.57 -1.17
N MET A 103 -1.51 30.70 -0.80
CA MET A 103 -0.19 30.60 -1.42
C MET A 103 -0.13 29.55 -2.55
N ALA A 104 -1.25 28.90 -2.88
CA ALA A 104 -1.32 27.79 -3.82
C ALA A 104 -0.28 26.68 -3.51
N VAL A 105 -0.18 26.34 -2.22
CA VAL A 105 0.71 25.31 -1.68
C VAL A 105 -0.11 24.15 -1.15
N LYS A 106 0.21 22.93 -1.61
CA LYS A 106 -0.36 21.70 -1.07
C LYS A 106 0.76 20.70 -0.81
N THR A 107 0.77 20.13 0.39
CA THR A 107 1.75 19.13 0.81
C THR A 107 1.07 17.93 1.47
N LEU A 108 1.71 16.77 1.37
CA LEU A 108 1.30 15.50 1.95
C LEU A 108 2.38 15.03 2.92
N SER A 109 1.99 14.59 4.11
CA SER A 109 2.91 14.04 5.12
C SER A 109 3.29 12.59 4.78
N VAL A 110 4.05 12.42 3.70
CA VAL A 110 4.56 11.11 3.24
C VAL A 110 5.78 10.71 4.09
N PRO A 111 5.88 9.45 4.57
CA PRO A 111 7.11 8.95 5.18
C PRO A 111 8.33 9.08 4.26
N ALA A 112 9.53 9.22 4.84
CA ALA A 112 10.78 9.30 4.09
C ALA A 112 11.70 8.15 4.54
N TYR A 113 12.31 7.46 3.57
CA TYR A 113 13.14 6.30 3.82
C TYR A 113 14.44 6.36 3.05
N ARG A 114 15.49 5.81 3.67
CA ARG A 114 16.81 5.71 3.05
C ARG A 114 16.90 4.48 2.15
N TRP A 115 17.80 4.58 1.18
CA TRP A 115 17.97 3.61 0.12
C TRP A 115 18.33 2.23 0.68
N VAL A 116 17.59 1.23 0.23
CA VAL A 116 17.86 -0.20 0.43
C VAL A 116 17.21 -0.96 -0.72
N PHE A 117 17.91 -1.95 -1.27
CA PHE A 117 17.44 -2.84 -2.34
C PHE A 117 17.15 -2.16 -3.70
N GLY A 118 16.88 -0.86 -3.75
CA GLY A 118 16.69 -0.06 -4.97
C GLY A 118 15.86 1.19 -4.72
N CYS A 119 16.14 2.29 -5.42
CA CYS A 119 15.41 3.54 -5.22
C CYS A 119 13.92 3.45 -5.57
N SER A 120 13.58 2.67 -6.59
CA SER A 120 12.20 2.46 -7.03
C SER A 120 11.36 1.69 -6.00
N SER A 121 11.91 0.63 -5.39
CA SER A 121 11.20 -0.12 -4.35
C SER A 121 11.02 0.74 -3.08
N VAL A 122 12.03 1.52 -2.70
CA VAL A 122 11.94 2.45 -1.57
C VAL A 122 10.91 3.55 -1.82
N SER A 123 10.89 4.15 -3.01
CA SER A 123 9.86 5.12 -3.40
C SER A 123 8.47 4.49 -3.43
N GLY A 124 8.35 3.25 -3.90
CA GLY A 124 7.10 2.49 -3.82
C GLY A 124 6.65 2.29 -2.37
N ALA A 125 7.58 1.99 -1.47
CA ALA A 125 7.33 1.83 -0.04
C ALA A 125 6.95 3.14 0.66
N MET A 126 7.52 4.29 0.28
CA MET A 126 7.09 5.61 0.80
C MET A 126 5.61 5.89 0.46
N ILE A 127 5.20 5.62 -0.78
CA ILE A 127 3.81 5.82 -1.21
C ILE A 127 2.88 4.82 -0.50
N ALA A 128 3.29 3.55 -0.40
CA ALA A 128 2.54 2.53 0.33
C ALA A 128 2.42 2.89 1.82
N ALA A 129 3.49 3.35 2.45
CA ALA A 129 3.48 3.80 3.85
C ALA A 129 2.57 5.03 4.06
N TYR A 130 2.52 5.94 3.09
CA TYR A 130 1.55 7.03 3.13
C TYR A 130 0.11 6.48 3.12
N TYR A 131 -0.22 5.56 2.21
CA TYR A 131 -1.56 4.96 2.18
C TYR A 131 -1.89 4.17 3.46
N ASP A 132 -0.93 3.43 4.02
CA ASP A 132 -1.07 2.72 5.30
C ASP A 132 -1.62 3.64 6.40
N ARG A 133 -1.07 4.85 6.44
CA ARG A 133 -1.41 5.89 7.42
C ARG A 133 -2.62 6.74 7.03
N ASN A 134 -3.13 6.58 5.80
CA ASN A 134 -4.19 7.41 5.21
C ASN A 134 -5.33 6.57 4.62
N GLY A 135 -5.90 5.67 5.45
CA GLY A 135 -7.14 4.96 5.12
C GLY A 135 -6.96 3.58 4.50
N TYR A 136 -5.73 3.07 4.38
CA TYR A 136 -5.43 1.76 3.82
C TYR A 136 -4.61 0.87 4.80
N PRO A 137 -5.17 0.49 5.96
CA PRO A 137 -4.42 -0.11 7.08
C PRO A 137 -3.81 -1.50 6.85
N ASN A 138 -4.16 -2.21 5.77
CA ASN A 138 -3.52 -3.48 5.39
C ASN A 138 -2.30 -3.29 4.48
N MET A 139 -1.86 -2.05 4.23
CA MET A 139 -0.75 -1.78 3.32
C MET A 139 0.60 -2.24 3.90
N TYR A 140 0.74 -2.13 5.21
CA TYR A 140 1.82 -2.73 5.98
C TYR A 140 1.23 -3.72 7.00
N THR A 141 1.88 -4.87 7.15
CA THR A 141 1.38 -6.01 7.95
C THR A 141 2.35 -6.45 9.03
N GLY A 142 3.47 -5.73 9.17
CA GLY A 142 4.49 -6.03 10.16
C GLY A 142 4.12 -5.56 11.58
N PRO A 143 4.72 -6.14 12.63
CA PRO A 143 4.44 -5.77 14.01
C PRO A 143 5.04 -4.43 14.45
N THR A 144 6.10 -3.94 13.79
CA THR A 144 6.76 -2.68 14.18
C THR A 144 5.81 -1.49 14.04
N GLY A 145 5.95 -0.48 14.90
CA GLY A 145 5.05 0.69 14.89
C GLY A 145 3.61 0.38 15.36
N GLY A 146 3.39 -0.78 16.00
CA GLY A 146 2.06 -1.21 16.45
C GLY A 146 1.16 -1.64 15.30
N GLY A 147 1.73 -2.13 14.19
CA GLY A 147 0.98 -2.48 12.98
C GLY A 147 0.76 -1.32 12.01
N VAL A 148 1.32 -0.14 12.30
CA VAL A 148 1.29 1.02 11.40
C VAL A 148 2.71 1.33 10.96
N MET A 149 2.91 1.54 9.66
CA MET A 149 4.22 1.76 9.07
C MET A 149 4.93 2.96 9.73
N PRO A 150 6.16 2.77 10.27
CA PRO A 150 6.99 3.85 10.80
C PRO A 150 7.26 4.98 9.80
N LEU A 151 7.49 6.20 10.29
CA LEU A 151 7.73 7.39 9.44
C LEU A 151 9.11 7.38 8.75
N ASP A 152 10.05 6.59 9.27
CA ASP A 152 11.39 6.40 8.73
C ASP A 152 11.87 4.95 8.98
N SER A 153 13.07 4.61 8.49
CA SER A 153 13.66 3.27 8.61
C SER A 153 14.41 3.03 9.93
N SER A 154 14.43 3.98 10.87
CA SER A 154 15.23 3.88 12.11
C SER A 154 14.69 2.86 13.12
N SER A 155 13.46 2.39 12.92
CA SER A 155 12.83 1.39 13.79
C SER A 155 13.43 -0.01 13.63
N TRP A 156 14.18 -0.26 12.55
CA TRP A 156 14.82 -1.54 12.27
C TRP A 156 16.34 -1.40 12.30
N PRO A 157 17.08 -2.47 12.70
CA PRO A 157 18.53 -2.45 12.64
C PRO A 157 19.03 -2.31 11.20
N THR A 158 20.28 -1.91 11.02
CA THR A 158 20.95 -1.97 9.72
C THR A 158 21.41 -3.39 9.40
N TRP A 159 21.72 -3.66 8.13
CA TRP A 159 22.35 -4.90 7.67
C TRP A 159 23.48 -4.59 6.71
N SER A 160 24.36 -5.57 6.46
CA SER A 160 25.47 -5.42 5.52
C SER A 160 25.52 -6.59 4.54
N ASP A 161 25.82 -6.27 3.28
CA ASP A 161 26.14 -7.24 2.21
C ASP A 161 27.64 -7.59 2.16
N GLY A 162 28.45 -7.10 3.11
CA GLY A 162 29.90 -7.23 3.12
C GLY A 162 30.65 -6.12 2.38
N TYR A 163 29.95 -5.29 1.60
CA TYR A 163 30.52 -4.16 0.86
C TYR A 163 30.04 -2.81 1.41
N GLN A 164 28.76 -2.73 1.76
CA GLN A 164 28.12 -1.56 2.34
C GLN A 164 27.16 -1.96 3.47
N THR A 165 26.70 -0.95 4.20
CA THR A 165 25.69 -1.09 5.25
C THR A 165 24.45 -0.32 4.82
N TYR A 166 23.29 -0.98 4.88
CA TYR A 166 21.99 -0.41 4.50
C TYR A 166 21.05 -0.41 5.71
N PRO A 167 20.04 0.48 5.74
CA PRO A 167 18.90 0.29 6.63
C PRO A 167 18.13 -0.98 6.24
N ASN A 168 17.31 -1.48 7.16
CA ASN A 168 16.22 -2.38 6.78
C ASN A 168 14.94 -1.56 6.53
N LEU A 169 14.16 -2.00 5.54
CA LEU A 169 12.84 -1.45 5.23
C LEU A 169 11.94 -2.59 4.72
N PRO A 170 11.28 -3.34 5.62
CA PRO A 170 10.53 -4.55 5.26
C PRO A 170 9.49 -4.35 4.16
N LEU A 171 8.86 -3.16 4.13
CA LEU A 171 7.86 -2.80 3.11
C LEU A 171 8.47 -2.61 1.71
N ALA A 172 9.75 -2.20 1.61
CA ALA A 172 10.47 -2.13 0.33
C ALA A 172 11.10 -3.47 -0.04
N ALA A 173 11.74 -4.12 0.93
CA ALA A 173 12.41 -5.40 0.79
C ALA A 173 12.45 -6.14 2.15
N SER A 174 11.82 -7.31 2.21
CA SER A 174 11.75 -8.12 3.42
C SER A 174 13.08 -8.83 3.70
N HIS A 175 13.38 -9.09 4.97
CA HIS A 175 14.65 -9.68 5.39
C HIS A 175 14.43 -10.59 6.61
N LYS A 176 15.02 -11.79 6.59
CA LYS A 176 14.92 -12.74 7.69
C LYS A 176 15.43 -12.13 9.01
N GLY A 177 14.64 -12.29 10.06
CA GLY A 177 14.94 -11.77 11.40
C GLY A 177 14.57 -10.30 11.61
N VAL A 178 14.01 -9.65 10.59
CA VAL A 178 13.53 -8.26 10.67
C VAL A 178 12.01 -8.26 10.71
N ASP A 179 11.44 -7.39 11.55
CA ASP A 179 10.00 -7.11 11.59
C ASP A 179 9.12 -8.35 11.75
N GLY A 180 9.53 -9.25 12.65
CA GLY A 180 8.81 -10.49 12.95
C GLY A 180 8.96 -11.60 11.90
N ARG A 181 9.68 -11.37 10.80
CA ARG A 181 9.90 -12.39 9.76
C ARG A 181 10.90 -13.44 10.23
N THR A 182 10.55 -14.72 10.09
CA THR A 182 11.39 -15.85 10.50
C THR A 182 11.98 -16.65 9.32
N SER A 183 11.42 -16.53 8.13
CA SER A 183 11.89 -17.13 6.88
C SER A 183 12.70 -16.14 6.05
N ARG A 184 13.40 -16.63 5.01
CA ARG A 184 14.07 -15.79 4.01
C ARG A 184 13.08 -14.83 3.36
N GLY A 185 13.51 -13.60 3.10
CA GLY A 185 12.75 -12.59 2.39
C GLY A 185 13.42 -12.12 1.11
N THR A 186 12.97 -10.97 0.64
CA THR A 186 13.44 -10.24 -0.55
C THR A 186 14.97 -10.10 -0.58
N ILE A 187 15.56 -9.58 0.50
CA ILE A 187 17.02 -9.35 0.57
C ILE A 187 17.76 -10.68 0.56
N ASP A 188 17.29 -11.67 1.31
CA ASP A 188 17.96 -12.98 1.40
C ASP A 188 17.98 -13.71 0.05
N ASP A 189 16.92 -13.56 -0.74
CA ASP A 189 16.74 -14.32 -1.97
C ASP A 189 17.36 -13.65 -3.20
N TYR A 190 17.29 -12.31 -3.31
CA TYR A 190 17.65 -11.60 -4.54
C TYR A 190 18.95 -10.80 -4.46
N TRP A 191 19.37 -10.37 -3.27
CA TRP A 191 20.50 -9.43 -3.17
C TRP A 191 21.86 -10.10 -3.10
N VAL A 192 22.79 -9.69 -3.97
CA VAL A 192 24.23 -9.99 -3.86
C VAL A 192 25.00 -8.74 -3.44
N GLN A 193 24.99 -7.71 -4.27
CA GLN A 193 25.61 -6.41 -4.04
C GLN A 193 25.09 -5.41 -5.08
N TYR A 194 25.08 -4.12 -4.77
CA TYR A 194 24.60 -3.10 -5.72
C TYR A 194 25.26 -3.22 -7.11
N GLY A 195 24.42 -3.31 -8.15
CA GLY A 195 24.82 -3.44 -9.55
C GLY A 195 25.18 -4.85 -9.99
N SER A 196 25.07 -5.87 -9.13
CA SER A 196 25.28 -7.26 -9.53
C SER A 196 24.25 -7.70 -10.56
N ALA A 197 24.73 -8.32 -11.65
CA ALA A 197 23.89 -8.98 -12.64
C ALA A 197 24.04 -10.52 -12.57
N THR A 198 24.58 -11.03 -11.46
CA THR A 198 24.69 -12.47 -11.22
C THR A 198 23.33 -13.08 -10.90
N ALA A 199 23.20 -14.40 -11.04
CA ALA A 199 22.00 -15.10 -10.60
C ALA A 199 21.71 -14.84 -9.12
N ASP A 200 20.43 -14.66 -8.81
CA ASP A 200 19.94 -14.38 -7.46
C ASP A 200 20.37 -15.48 -6.47
N PRO A 201 20.69 -15.15 -5.21
CA PRO A 201 21.09 -16.11 -4.18
C PRO A 201 20.22 -17.36 -4.09
N TYR A 202 18.89 -17.26 -4.22
CA TYR A 202 18.03 -18.44 -4.16
C TYR A 202 18.25 -19.42 -5.32
N ILE A 203 18.55 -18.88 -6.51
CA ILE A 203 18.90 -19.66 -7.70
C ILE A 203 20.29 -20.26 -7.52
N ALA A 204 21.27 -19.43 -7.19
CA ALA A 204 22.67 -19.83 -7.09
C ALA A 204 22.90 -20.91 -6.01
N ASN A 205 22.15 -20.85 -4.91
CA ASN A 205 22.26 -21.77 -3.79
C ASN A 205 21.16 -22.86 -3.76
N GLY A 206 20.24 -22.85 -4.73
CA GLY A 206 19.24 -23.90 -4.93
C GLY A 206 18.22 -24.05 -3.80
N TRP A 207 17.87 -22.97 -3.09
CA TRP A 207 16.79 -23.01 -2.09
C TRP A 207 15.48 -22.47 -2.67
N THR A 208 14.35 -22.85 -2.05
CA THR A 208 13.04 -22.35 -2.45
C THR A 208 12.94 -20.86 -2.21
N GLN A 209 12.57 -20.12 -3.26
CA GLN A 209 12.23 -18.70 -3.20
C GLN A 209 11.09 -18.46 -2.19
N HIS A 210 11.13 -17.34 -1.48
CA HIS A 210 10.06 -16.95 -0.59
C HIS A 210 8.78 -16.61 -1.35
N ALA A 211 7.64 -16.85 -0.70
CA ALA A 211 6.36 -16.34 -1.19
C ALA A 211 6.30 -14.82 -1.03
N TRP A 212 5.90 -14.13 -2.10
CA TRP A 212 5.73 -12.67 -2.08
C TRP A 212 4.51 -12.28 -1.23
N GLY A 213 4.58 -11.12 -0.57
CA GLY A 213 3.48 -10.61 0.25
C GLY A 213 3.85 -9.32 0.96
N ASP A 214 4.93 -9.36 1.73
CA ASP A 214 5.28 -8.27 2.64
C ASP A 214 5.92 -7.07 1.93
N ALA A 215 6.75 -7.32 0.91
CA ALA A 215 7.57 -6.29 0.29
C ALA A 215 7.08 -5.91 -1.12
N ILE A 216 6.93 -4.61 -1.36
CA ILE A 216 6.53 -4.08 -2.67
C ILE A 216 7.59 -4.33 -3.75
N GLY A 217 8.88 -4.40 -3.37
CA GLY A 217 10.00 -4.68 -4.27
C GLY A 217 9.88 -6.05 -4.97
N ASP A 218 9.29 -7.05 -4.31
CA ASP A 218 9.06 -8.37 -4.89
C ASP A 218 8.11 -8.28 -6.10
N TYR A 219 7.04 -7.52 -5.94
CA TYR A 219 6.05 -7.31 -6.98
C TYR A 219 6.60 -6.44 -8.12
N MET A 220 7.41 -5.42 -7.78
CA MET A 220 8.08 -4.52 -8.73
C MET A 220 9.23 -5.17 -9.51
N LYS A 221 9.60 -6.42 -9.18
CA LYS A 221 10.75 -7.14 -9.76
C LYS A 221 12.09 -6.46 -9.50
N THR A 222 12.17 -5.63 -8.48
CA THR A 222 13.39 -4.91 -8.13
C THR A 222 14.49 -5.92 -7.81
N SER A 223 15.68 -5.75 -8.40
CA SER A 223 16.86 -6.61 -8.19
C SER A 223 16.68 -8.11 -8.52
N GLN A 224 15.65 -8.49 -9.28
CA GLN A 224 15.45 -9.90 -9.62
C GLN A 224 16.10 -10.24 -10.96
N PHE A 225 17.06 -11.17 -10.93
CA PHE A 225 17.83 -11.62 -12.09
C PHE A 225 16.94 -12.15 -13.23
N ASP A 226 15.93 -12.97 -12.92
CA ASP A 226 15.02 -13.58 -13.91
C ASP A 226 14.18 -12.55 -14.70
N TYR A 227 14.17 -11.29 -14.24
CA TYR A 227 13.47 -10.16 -14.86
C TYR A 227 14.41 -9.13 -15.48
N ASP A 228 15.68 -9.50 -15.71
CA ASP A 228 16.74 -8.65 -16.25
C ASP A 228 16.95 -7.36 -15.43
N ASN A 229 16.74 -7.41 -14.11
CA ASN A 229 16.98 -6.29 -13.19
C ASN A 229 18.19 -6.62 -12.32
N PRO A 230 19.38 -6.02 -12.57
CA PRO A 230 20.51 -6.17 -11.66
C PRO A 230 20.19 -5.56 -10.29
N ASP A 231 20.98 -5.90 -9.28
CA ASP A 231 20.81 -5.43 -7.91
C ASP A 231 20.71 -3.90 -7.83
N GLY A 232 19.59 -3.41 -7.31
CA GLY A 232 19.26 -1.99 -7.20
C GLY A 232 18.41 -1.45 -8.35
N ALA A 233 18.16 -2.27 -9.38
CA ALA A 233 17.45 -1.85 -10.58
C ALA A 233 15.97 -2.19 -10.56
N THR A 234 15.17 -1.39 -11.26
CA THR A 234 13.77 -1.68 -11.58
C THR A 234 13.47 -1.22 -12.99
N THR A 235 12.70 -2.01 -13.72
CA THR A 235 12.28 -1.69 -15.09
C THR A 235 10.91 -1.00 -15.10
N PHE A 236 10.77 0.05 -15.92
CA PHE A 236 9.51 0.71 -16.26
C PHE A 236 9.35 0.77 -17.79
N TRP A 237 8.14 0.58 -18.28
CA TRP A 237 7.82 0.63 -19.71
C TRP A 237 6.99 1.86 -20.03
N ASN A 238 7.34 2.51 -21.14
CA ASN A 238 6.63 3.67 -21.65
C ASN A 238 6.32 3.49 -23.14
N TYR A 239 5.29 4.17 -23.63
CA TYR A 239 5.21 4.43 -25.07
C TYR A 239 6.29 5.45 -25.45
N TYR A 240 6.82 5.35 -26.68
CA TYR A 240 7.68 6.37 -27.26
C TYR A 240 6.85 7.58 -27.75
N SER A 241 6.03 8.12 -26.86
CA SER A 241 5.08 9.21 -27.11
C SER A 241 4.52 9.76 -25.80
N ALA A 242 3.73 10.83 -25.88
CA ALA A 242 2.96 11.37 -24.77
C ALA A 242 1.83 10.46 -24.23
N LYS A 243 1.55 9.30 -24.85
CA LYS A 243 0.43 8.43 -24.44
C LYS A 243 0.70 7.68 -23.14
N LYS A 244 -0.36 7.46 -22.37
CA LYS A 244 -0.34 6.59 -21.19
C LYS A 244 -0.22 5.12 -21.61
N LEU A 245 0.76 4.40 -21.07
CA LEU A 245 0.78 2.94 -21.09
C LEU A 245 0.00 2.43 -19.88
N ALA A 246 -1.28 2.11 -20.09
CA ALA A 246 -2.14 1.60 -19.03
C ALA A 246 -1.72 0.19 -18.59
N CYS A 247 -1.79 -0.09 -17.29
CA CYS A 247 -1.46 -1.40 -16.73
C CYS A 247 -2.36 -2.51 -17.29
N SER A 248 -3.61 -2.20 -17.68
CA SER A 248 -4.49 -3.16 -18.36
C SER A 248 -3.96 -3.61 -19.72
N SER A 249 -3.09 -2.83 -20.36
CA SER A 249 -2.47 -3.15 -21.65
C SER A 249 -1.09 -3.81 -21.50
N MET A 250 -0.40 -3.62 -20.38
CA MET A 250 0.97 -4.14 -20.18
C MET A 250 1.10 -5.67 -20.33
N PRO A 251 0.15 -6.51 -19.87
CA PRO A 251 0.22 -7.96 -20.08
C PRO A 251 0.33 -8.39 -21.54
N ASP A 252 -0.22 -7.60 -22.47
CA ASP A 252 -0.12 -7.91 -23.90
C ASP A 252 1.32 -7.81 -24.41
N PHE A 253 2.21 -7.10 -23.71
CA PHE A 253 3.55 -6.77 -24.18
C PHE A 253 4.69 -7.40 -23.35
N VAL A 254 4.70 -7.22 -22.02
CA VAL A 254 5.97 -7.24 -21.25
C VAL A 254 6.06 -8.28 -20.14
N LYS A 255 5.31 -9.39 -20.23
CA LYS A 255 5.23 -10.43 -19.16
C LYS A 255 5.06 -9.83 -17.76
N VAL A 256 4.38 -8.68 -17.66
CA VAL A 256 4.16 -7.92 -16.42
C VAL A 256 5.44 -7.54 -15.63
N SER A 257 6.60 -7.48 -16.30
CA SER A 257 7.88 -7.00 -15.73
C SER A 257 7.94 -5.47 -15.78
N ASP A 258 7.25 -4.81 -14.84
CA ASP A 258 7.15 -3.36 -14.76
C ASP A 258 6.93 -2.91 -13.31
N GLY A 259 7.67 -1.89 -12.86
CA GLY A 259 7.55 -1.38 -11.48
C GLY A 259 6.16 -0.84 -11.15
N THR A 260 5.45 -0.23 -12.10
CA THR A 260 4.10 0.30 -11.92
C THR A 260 3.06 -0.80 -11.89
N TYR A 261 3.17 -1.77 -12.81
CA TYR A 261 2.33 -2.97 -12.75
C TYR A 261 2.55 -3.75 -11.45
N GLY A 262 3.81 -3.87 -11.01
CA GLY A 262 4.16 -4.50 -9.74
C GLY A 262 3.51 -3.80 -8.54
N ARG A 263 3.55 -2.47 -8.48
CA ARG A 263 2.83 -1.70 -7.44
C ARG A 263 1.32 -1.97 -7.46
N LYS A 264 0.70 -2.06 -8.64
CA LYS A 264 -0.72 -2.48 -8.77
C LYS A 264 -0.95 -3.85 -8.15
N LEU A 265 -0.15 -4.85 -8.54
CA LEU A 265 -0.29 -6.21 -8.00
C LEU A 265 -0.12 -6.26 -6.49
N PHE A 266 0.85 -5.50 -5.95
CA PHE A 266 1.05 -5.40 -4.51
C PHE A 266 -0.20 -4.86 -3.81
N TYR A 267 -0.79 -3.75 -4.30
CA TYR A 267 -1.99 -3.19 -3.70
C TYR A 267 -3.21 -4.11 -3.82
N GLU A 268 -3.37 -4.80 -4.96
CA GLU A 268 -4.41 -5.82 -5.13
C GLU A 268 -4.22 -7.00 -4.18
N ALA A 269 -2.98 -7.44 -3.94
CA ALA A 269 -2.66 -8.46 -2.94
C ALA A 269 -2.95 -8.00 -1.50
N ARG A 270 -2.97 -6.69 -1.23
CA ARG A 270 -3.45 -6.11 0.04
C ARG A 270 -4.97 -5.95 0.12
N GLY A 271 -5.69 -6.38 -0.93
CA GLY A 271 -7.15 -6.34 -1.00
C GLY A 271 -7.72 -5.00 -1.47
N TYR A 272 -6.91 -4.13 -2.06
CA TYR A 272 -7.36 -2.83 -2.56
C TYR A 272 -7.64 -2.87 -4.06
N ALA A 273 -8.73 -2.22 -4.47
CA ALA A 273 -9.02 -2.00 -5.87
C ALA A 273 -8.18 -0.84 -6.43
N VAL A 274 -7.56 -1.05 -7.58
CA VAL A 274 -6.80 -0.03 -8.31
C VAL A 274 -7.72 0.61 -9.36
N THR A 275 -7.82 1.93 -9.35
CA THR A 275 -8.71 2.70 -10.25
C THR A 275 -7.99 3.21 -11.49
N ASP A 276 -6.81 3.81 -11.31
CA ASP A 276 -5.94 4.24 -12.40
C ASP A 276 -4.56 3.58 -12.23
N CYS A 277 -4.01 3.06 -13.32
CA CYS A 277 -2.67 2.50 -13.31
C CYS A 277 -2.02 2.68 -14.68
N TYR A 278 -0.93 3.45 -14.75
CA TYR A 278 -0.20 3.69 -15.98
C TYR A 278 1.19 4.29 -15.76
N ASN A 279 2.07 4.09 -16.75
CA ASN A 279 3.26 4.91 -16.96
C ASN A 279 3.01 5.93 -18.06
N GLN A 280 3.58 7.12 -17.92
CA GLN A 280 3.52 8.16 -18.95
C GLN A 280 4.77 9.03 -18.89
N LEU A 281 5.38 9.29 -20.05
CA LEU A 281 6.43 10.30 -20.17
C LEU A 281 5.88 11.69 -19.86
N THR A 282 6.69 12.51 -19.20
CA THR A 282 6.31 13.87 -18.79
C THR A 282 6.34 14.83 -19.97
N ASP A 283 5.70 15.99 -19.80
CA ASP A 283 5.57 17.01 -20.84
C ASP A 283 6.89 17.69 -21.22
N ASN A 284 7.92 17.64 -20.35
CA ASN A 284 9.30 18.01 -20.71
C ASN A 284 9.93 17.02 -21.70
N MET A 285 9.53 15.75 -21.67
CA MET A 285 10.04 14.72 -22.60
C MET A 285 9.26 14.71 -23.92
N TYR A 286 7.94 14.84 -23.85
CA TYR A 286 7.05 14.82 -25.01
C TYR A 286 5.92 15.82 -24.84
N ALA A 287 5.75 16.72 -25.80
CA ALA A 287 4.61 17.64 -25.81
C ALA A 287 3.27 16.88 -25.67
N GLY A 288 2.47 17.25 -24.67
CA GLY A 288 1.22 16.57 -24.31
C GLY A 288 1.37 15.39 -23.34
N GLY A 289 2.60 15.13 -22.85
CA GLY A 289 2.90 14.17 -21.79
C GLY A 289 2.27 14.56 -20.45
N PHE A 290 2.61 13.81 -19.41
CA PHE A 290 2.10 14.10 -18.06
C PHE A 290 2.58 15.48 -17.60
N SER A 291 1.67 16.37 -17.21
CA SER A 291 1.99 17.77 -16.95
C SER A 291 1.98 18.15 -15.47
N PHE A 292 2.56 19.30 -15.13
CA PHE A 292 2.50 19.85 -13.78
C PHE A 292 1.06 20.01 -13.27
N ALA A 293 0.12 20.38 -14.14
CA ALA A 293 -1.28 20.50 -13.77
C ALA A 293 -1.89 19.13 -13.36
N GLN A 294 -1.48 18.05 -14.03
CA GLN A 294 -1.89 16.70 -13.66
C GLN A 294 -1.19 16.24 -12.36
N TYR A 295 0.08 16.60 -12.16
CA TYR A 295 0.77 16.38 -10.89
C TYR A 295 0.03 17.04 -9.72
N LYS A 296 -0.36 18.32 -9.85
CA LYS A 296 -1.16 19.02 -8.83
C LYS A 296 -2.46 18.29 -8.54
N ALA A 297 -3.17 17.83 -9.58
CA ALA A 297 -4.42 17.10 -9.41
C ALA A 297 -4.27 15.78 -8.63
N GLU A 298 -3.13 15.09 -8.77
CA GLU A 298 -2.82 13.91 -7.93
C GLU A 298 -2.60 14.32 -6.47
N ILE A 299 -1.78 15.35 -6.23
CA ILE A 299 -1.48 15.85 -4.87
C ILE A 299 -2.73 16.41 -4.17
N ASP A 300 -3.56 17.16 -4.89
CA ASP A 300 -4.83 17.72 -4.39
C ASP A 300 -5.79 16.62 -3.95
N ALA A 301 -5.76 15.48 -4.64
CA ALA A 301 -6.54 14.30 -4.32
C ALA A 301 -5.88 13.41 -3.25
N GLY A 302 -4.80 13.87 -2.61
CA GLY A 302 -4.11 13.14 -1.54
C GLY A 302 -3.30 11.95 -2.06
N ARG A 303 -2.75 12.03 -3.28
CA ARG A 303 -1.99 10.93 -3.89
C ARG A 303 -0.56 11.36 -4.18
N PRO A 304 0.43 10.86 -3.42
CA PRO A 304 1.83 11.07 -3.75
C PRO A 304 2.16 10.43 -5.10
N VAL A 305 3.05 11.06 -5.85
CA VAL A 305 3.37 10.64 -7.23
C VAL A 305 4.78 10.07 -7.29
N MET A 306 4.94 8.88 -7.87
CA MET A 306 6.26 8.34 -8.18
C MET A 306 6.79 9.02 -9.44
N LEU A 307 7.91 9.70 -9.29
CA LEU A 307 8.61 10.43 -10.34
C LEU A 307 9.87 9.64 -10.71
N ASN A 308 10.00 9.31 -12.00
CA ASN A 308 11.13 8.56 -12.54
C ASN A 308 12.04 9.53 -13.30
N PHE A 309 13.29 9.63 -12.85
CA PHE A 309 14.35 10.41 -13.46
C PHE A 309 15.31 9.49 -14.23
N GLU A 310 16.29 10.06 -14.94
CA GLU A 310 17.40 9.35 -15.58
C GLU A 310 18.35 8.67 -14.58
N GLY A 311 17.81 7.75 -13.80
CA GLY A 311 18.56 6.94 -12.85
C GLY A 311 18.17 7.12 -11.39
N HIS A 312 17.06 7.78 -11.10
CA HIS A 312 16.50 7.78 -9.75
C HIS A 312 14.97 7.79 -9.77
N SER A 313 14.36 7.03 -8.89
CA SER A 313 12.93 7.12 -8.61
C SER A 313 12.75 7.81 -7.27
N MET A 314 11.89 8.82 -7.23
CA MET A 314 11.59 9.63 -6.05
C MET A 314 10.08 9.82 -5.90
N VAL A 315 9.66 10.37 -4.77
CA VAL A 315 8.24 10.63 -4.51
C VAL A 315 7.99 12.13 -4.45
N GLY A 316 7.14 12.62 -5.34
CA GLY A 316 6.57 13.96 -5.22
C GLY A 316 5.52 13.98 -4.10
N VAL A 317 5.71 14.86 -3.12
CA VAL A 317 4.92 14.94 -1.89
C VAL A 317 4.16 16.26 -1.75
N GLY A 318 4.34 17.20 -2.68
CA GLY A 318 3.64 18.48 -2.63
C GLY A 318 4.03 19.41 -3.77
N TYR A 319 3.36 20.55 -3.87
CA TYR A 319 3.69 21.59 -4.82
C TYR A 319 3.58 23.00 -4.25
N ASN A 320 4.22 23.95 -4.95
CA ASN A 320 3.92 25.38 -4.90
C ASN A 320 3.70 25.88 -6.34
N ASP A 321 2.52 26.42 -6.62
CA ASP A 321 2.10 26.79 -7.97
C ASP A 321 2.89 28.00 -8.54
N THR A 322 3.35 28.91 -7.67
CA THR A 322 3.99 30.17 -8.10
C THR A 322 5.29 29.93 -8.87
N GLY A 323 6.00 28.83 -8.56
CA GLY A 323 7.27 28.47 -9.18
C GLY A 323 7.25 27.13 -9.91
N ASN A 324 6.08 26.54 -10.15
CA ASN A 324 5.94 25.14 -10.56
C ASN A 324 6.79 24.18 -9.70
N THR A 325 6.92 24.49 -8.41
CA THR A 325 7.81 23.75 -7.51
C THR A 325 7.15 22.44 -7.15
N VAL A 326 7.93 21.37 -7.18
CA VAL A 326 7.61 20.05 -6.67
C VAL A 326 8.44 19.83 -5.41
N TYR A 327 7.79 19.56 -4.29
CA TYR A 327 8.44 19.04 -3.10
C TYR A 327 8.56 17.52 -3.24
N LEU A 328 9.73 16.97 -2.93
CA LEU A 328 10.01 15.55 -3.08
C LEU A 328 10.73 14.97 -1.87
N HIS A 329 10.49 13.68 -1.63
CA HIS A 329 11.37 12.84 -0.83
C HIS A 329 12.22 12.03 -1.79
N ASP A 330 13.53 12.17 -1.65
CA ASP A 330 14.48 11.29 -2.31
C ASP A 330 14.69 10.03 -1.47
N THR A 331 15.57 9.14 -1.92
CA THR A 331 15.88 7.91 -1.18
C THR A 331 17.24 7.96 -0.47
N TRP A 332 17.91 9.11 -0.41
CA TRP A 332 19.25 9.22 0.17
C TRP A 332 19.24 9.69 1.62
N ASP A 333 18.25 10.49 2.00
CA ASP A 333 18.05 10.96 3.37
C ASP A 333 16.55 10.98 3.78
N TYR A 334 16.23 11.68 4.88
CA TYR A 334 14.87 11.81 5.41
C TYR A 334 14.28 13.21 5.21
N SER A 335 15.00 14.07 4.50
CA SER A 335 14.65 15.48 4.31
C SER A 335 13.73 15.64 3.11
N THR A 336 13.04 16.78 3.07
CA THR A 336 12.35 17.22 1.87
C THR A 336 13.32 18.01 0.99
N HIS A 337 13.25 17.76 -0.31
CA HIS A 337 13.96 18.50 -1.35
C HIS A 337 12.96 19.10 -2.32
N SER A 338 13.41 19.90 -3.27
CA SER A 338 12.52 20.46 -4.29
C SER A 338 13.17 20.60 -5.65
N ILE A 339 12.34 20.51 -6.69
CA ILE A 339 12.70 20.87 -8.07
C ILE A 339 11.64 21.80 -8.65
N THR A 340 11.96 22.45 -9.76
CA THR A 340 10.93 22.98 -10.67
C THR A 340 10.43 21.83 -11.55
N TRP A 341 9.13 21.78 -11.84
CA TRP A 341 8.59 20.77 -12.74
C TRP A 341 9.30 20.76 -14.11
N GLY A 342 9.74 19.58 -14.54
CA GLY A 342 10.47 19.38 -15.79
C GLY A 342 11.99 19.59 -15.70
N ASP A 343 12.48 20.17 -14.60
CA ASP A 343 13.92 20.26 -14.34
C ASP A 343 14.47 18.91 -13.85
N GLY A 344 15.80 18.80 -13.79
CA GLY A 344 16.49 17.65 -13.23
C GLY A 344 16.61 17.66 -11.70
N TYR A 345 17.08 16.55 -11.15
CA TYR A 345 17.54 16.41 -9.77
C TYR A 345 18.88 15.65 -9.74
N SER A 346 19.91 16.24 -9.12
CA SER A 346 21.28 15.70 -9.10
C SER A 346 21.82 15.34 -10.48
N GLY A 347 21.55 16.21 -11.47
CA GLY A 347 21.94 16.02 -12.86
C GLY A 347 21.19 14.89 -13.59
N MET A 348 20.09 14.39 -13.04
CA MET A 348 19.22 13.40 -13.68
C MET A 348 17.93 14.10 -14.13
N GLU A 349 17.58 14.02 -15.41
CA GLU A 349 16.36 14.64 -15.94
C GLU A 349 15.10 13.86 -15.57
N LEU A 350 13.98 14.55 -15.32
CA LEU A 350 12.67 13.92 -15.11
C LEU A 350 12.18 13.27 -16.41
N GLN A 351 11.94 11.95 -16.39
CA GLN A 351 11.58 11.17 -17.59
C GLN A 351 10.08 10.86 -17.66
N SER A 352 9.53 10.32 -16.56
CA SER A 352 8.18 9.78 -16.56
C SER A 352 7.55 9.82 -15.17
N VAL A 353 6.24 9.59 -15.11
CA VAL A 353 5.53 9.31 -13.86
C VAL A 353 4.99 7.88 -13.86
N SER A 354 4.92 7.30 -12.65
CA SER A 354 4.30 6.02 -12.36
C SER A 354 3.06 6.23 -11.48
N ILE A 355 1.88 6.11 -12.10
CA ILE A 355 0.60 6.33 -11.42
C ILE A 355 -0.03 4.98 -11.08
N VAL A 356 -0.38 4.82 -9.80
CA VAL A 356 -1.22 3.72 -9.30
C VAL A 356 -2.14 4.30 -8.22
N ASN A 357 -3.37 4.59 -8.61
CA ASN A 357 -4.39 5.18 -7.74
C ASN A 357 -5.28 4.08 -7.19
N LEU A 358 -5.59 4.19 -5.91
CA LEU A 358 -6.48 3.26 -5.22
C LEU A 358 -7.89 3.82 -5.15
N GLN A 359 -8.87 2.92 -5.22
CA GLN A 359 -10.23 3.24 -4.83
C GLN A 359 -10.22 3.58 -3.32
N PRO A 360 -10.77 4.73 -2.89
CA PRO A 360 -10.92 5.03 -1.48
C PRO A 360 -11.61 3.88 -0.76
N ALA A 361 -10.99 3.36 0.30
CA ALA A 361 -11.60 2.31 1.10
C ALA A 361 -12.95 2.81 1.64
N ALA A 362 -14.01 2.02 1.46
CA ALA A 362 -15.31 2.38 2.01
C ALA A 362 -15.21 2.41 3.55
N CYS A 363 -15.53 3.54 4.15
CA CYS A 363 -15.49 3.68 5.60
C CYS A 363 -16.48 2.73 6.26
N THR A 364 -15.98 1.92 7.19
CA THR A 364 -16.81 1.19 8.15
C THR A 364 -16.70 1.87 9.50
N TYR A 365 -17.74 1.75 10.34
CA TYR A 365 -17.82 2.47 11.60
C TYR A 365 -18.27 1.52 12.72
N ALA A 366 -17.65 1.66 13.89
CA ALA A 366 -18.12 1.12 15.15
C ALA A 366 -18.61 2.26 16.05
N ILE A 367 -19.61 1.98 16.88
CA ILE A 367 -20.09 2.91 17.92
C ILE A 367 -20.05 2.24 19.29
N SER A 368 -19.68 2.99 20.32
CA SER A 368 -19.65 2.48 21.69
C SER A 368 -20.06 3.55 22.70
N PRO A 369 -21.04 3.28 23.58
CA PRO A 369 -21.87 2.07 23.60
C PRO A 369 -22.88 2.04 22.43
N ALA A 370 -23.33 0.85 22.02
CA ALA A 370 -24.41 0.71 21.03
C ALA A 370 -25.82 0.86 21.64
N SER A 371 -25.93 0.81 22.98
CA SER A 371 -27.19 1.03 23.69
C SER A 371 -26.97 1.51 25.11
N ALA A 372 -27.96 2.21 25.68
CA ALA A 372 -28.00 2.57 27.10
C ALA A 372 -29.41 2.41 27.68
N ALA A 373 -29.48 2.18 28.99
CA ALA A 373 -30.72 2.16 29.76
C ALA A 373 -30.65 3.21 30.89
N VAL A 374 -31.67 4.05 31.01
CA VAL A 374 -31.68 5.21 31.92
C VAL A 374 -32.98 5.29 32.74
N GLY A 375 -32.92 6.03 33.84
CA GLY A 375 -34.10 6.34 34.67
C GLY A 375 -35.07 7.31 34.00
N GLU A 376 -36.18 7.58 34.66
CA GLU A 376 -37.28 8.41 34.15
C GLU A 376 -36.97 9.91 34.03
N SER A 377 -35.96 10.40 34.74
CA SER A 377 -35.53 11.81 34.70
C SER A 377 -34.90 12.20 33.36
N SER A 378 -34.86 13.50 33.06
CA SER A 378 -34.05 14.01 31.95
C SER A 378 -32.57 13.84 32.24
N GLY A 379 -31.75 13.72 31.20
CA GLY A 379 -30.30 13.59 31.36
C GLY A 379 -29.54 13.72 30.05
N THR A 380 -28.25 13.41 30.11
CA THR A 380 -27.32 13.43 28.97
C THR A 380 -26.55 12.11 28.88
N GLY A 381 -25.93 11.88 27.73
CA GLY A 381 -25.00 10.79 27.51
C GLY A 381 -24.11 11.05 26.30
N SER A 382 -23.19 10.14 26.03
CA SER A 382 -22.32 10.21 24.86
C SER A 382 -22.10 8.85 24.22
N VAL A 383 -21.78 8.86 22.93
CA VAL A 383 -21.42 7.68 22.14
C VAL A 383 -20.14 8.00 21.37
N THR A 384 -19.13 7.16 21.53
CA THR A 384 -17.88 7.23 20.74
C THR A 384 -18.13 6.61 19.37
N VAL A 385 -17.60 7.23 18.33
CA VAL A 385 -17.56 6.75 16.94
C VAL A 385 -16.12 6.40 16.60
N THR A 386 -15.92 5.20 16.08
CA THR A 386 -14.60 4.70 15.65
C THR A 386 -14.70 4.23 14.20
N PRO A 387 -14.26 5.03 13.22
CA PRO A 387 -14.17 4.59 11.83
C PRO A 387 -13.03 3.58 11.62
N SER A 388 -13.03 2.87 10.50
CA SER A 388 -11.96 1.93 10.10
C SER A 388 -10.69 2.59 9.58
N GLY A 389 -10.71 3.90 9.33
CA GLY A 389 -9.57 4.64 8.78
C GLY A 389 -9.74 6.15 8.95
N SER A 390 -8.71 6.89 8.56
CA SER A 390 -8.72 8.36 8.53
C SER A 390 -9.45 8.90 7.29
N GLY A 391 -9.90 10.16 7.35
CA GLY A 391 -10.72 10.81 6.32
C GLY A 391 -12.18 10.36 6.30
N CYS A 392 -12.59 9.53 7.25
CA CYS A 392 -13.95 8.98 7.28
C CYS A 392 -14.94 9.96 7.92
N SER A 393 -15.65 10.72 7.08
CA SER A 393 -16.72 11.61 7.55
C SER A 393 -17.98 10.85 7.95
N TRP A 394 -18.67 11.31 8.99
CA TRP A 394 -19.90 10.70 9.50
C TRP A 394 -20.86 11.74 10.06
N THR A 395 -22.12 11.35 10.21
CA THR A 395 -23.19 12.19 10.77
C THR A 395 -23.92 11.48 11.90
N ALA A 396 -24.50 12.24 12.83
CA ALA A 396 -25.36 11.76 13.89
C ALA A 396 -26.71 12.49 13.89
N LYS A 397 -27.81 11.74 13.90
CA LYS A 397 -29.18 12.27 13.90
C LYS A 397 -30.07 11.49 14.85
N SER A 398 -30.80 12.20 15.71
CA SER A 398 -31.82 11.60 16.56
C SER A 398 -33.05 11.22 15.73
N ASN A 399 -33.61 10.04 16.01
CA ASN A 399 -34.86 9.55 15.42
C ASN A 399 -36.04 9.65 16.39
N ALA A 400 -35.83 10.21 17.58
CA ALA A 400 -36.86 10.36 18.61
C ALA A 400 -36.95 11.82 19.07
N ALA A 401 -38.14 12.41 19.04
CA ALA A 401 -38.34 13.82 19.39
C ALA A 401 -37.92 14.18 20.83
N TRP A 402 -37.86 13.19 21.72
CA TRP A 402 -37.47 13.36 23.12
C TRP A 402 -35.96 13.18 23.37
N ILE A 403 -35.17 12.88 22.33
CA ILE A 403 -33.71 12.79 22.33
C ILE A 403 -33.15 13.85 21.38
N ARG A 404 -32.14 14.61 21.80
CA ARG A 404 -31.47 15.63 20.98
C ARG A 404 -29.96 15.37 20.93
N VAL A 405 -29.38 15.42 19.74
CA VAL A 405 -27.91 15.47 19.59
C VAL A 405 -27.44 16.87 19.98
N THR A 406 -26.56 16.97 20.97
CA THR A 406 -26.06 18.23 21.52
C THR A 406 -24.66 18.60 21.02
N SER A 407 -23.88 17.61 20.58
CA SER A 407 -22.56 17.78 19.97
C SER A 407 -22.23 16.60 19.05
N GLY A 408 -21.32 16.80 18.10
CA GLY A 408 -20.93 15.76 17.15
C GLY A 408 -22.06 15.35 16.20
N SER A 409 -22.86 16.30 15.70
CA SER A 409 -23.86 16.01 14.66
C SER A 409 -23.21 15.62 13.32
N THR A 410 -21.98 16.04 13.12
CA THR A 410 -21.08 15.63 12.04
C THR A 410 -19.68 15.49 12.61
N GLY A 411 -18.85 14.64 12.01
CA GLY A 411 -17.45 14.51 12.37
C GLY A 411 -16.67 13.83 11.25
N THR A 412 -15.35 13.87 11.38
CA THR A 412 -14.40 13.10 10.57
C THR A 412 -13.50 12.36 11.55
N ASP A 413 -13.08 11.15 11.20
CA ASP A 413 -12.25 10.27 12.04
C ASP A 413 -12.93 9.89 13.36
N SER A 414 -12.16 9.44 14.35
CA SER A 414 -12.70 9.09 15.65
C SER A 414 -13.26 10.33 16.36
N GLY A 415 -14.43 10.21 16.98
CA GLY A 415 -15.04 11.32 17.68
C GLY A 415 -16.16 10.90 18.64
N MET A 416 -16.82 11.89 19.23
CA MET A 416 -17.86 11.66 20.23
C MET A 416 -19.14 12.41 19.87
N VAL A 417 -20.27 11.71 19.94
CA VAL A 417 -21.62 12.26 19.81
C VAL A 417 -22.18 12.46 21.21
N GLY A 418 -22.43 13.71 21.59
CA GLY A 418 -23.17 14.03 22.81
C GLY A 418 -24.66 14.08 22.54
N TYR A 419 -25.47 13.56 23.46
CA TYR A 419 -26.93 13.66 23.38
C TYR A 419 -27.57 14.00 24.72
N SER A 420 -28.76 14.61 24.66
CA SER A 420 -29.65 14.82 25.80
C SER A 420 -31.00 14.15 25.56
N TYR A 421 -31.70 13.84 26.65
CA TYR A 421 -33.04 13.27 26.62
C TYR A 421 -33.92 13.91 27.70
N THR A 422 -35.19 14.11 27.37
CA THR A 422 -36.18 14.67 28.32
C THR A 422 -36.65 13.61 29.33
N ALA A 423 -37.35 14.03 30.38
CA ALA A 423 -37.98 13.08 31.31
C ALA A 423 -39.12 12.30 30.63
N SER A 424 -39.36 11.05 31.03
CA SER A 424 -40.45 10.24 30.49
C SER A 424 -41.81 10.66 31.04
N SER A 425 -42.85 10.42 30.24
CA SER A 425 -44.25 10.63 30.65
C SER A 425 -44.75 9.42 31.48
N PRO A 426 -45.77 9.61 32.34
CA PRO A 426 -46.42 8.49 33.01
C PRO A 426 -46.99 7.48 32.01
N GLY A 427 -46.99 6.19 32.37
CA GLY A 427 -47.75 5.15 31.67
C GLY A 427 -46.93 4.10 30.92
N ALA A 428 -45.75 4.40 30.37
CA ALA A 428 -44.94 3.39 29.68
C ALA A 428 -43.44 3.69 29.62
N GLN A 429 -42.62 2.63 29.52
CA GLN A 429 -41.22 2.72 29.11
C GLN A 429 -41.19 3.20 27.66
N ARG A 430 -40.21 4.06 27.31
CA ARG A 430 -40.01 4.49 25.93
C ARG A 430 -38.63 4.13 25.43
N VAL A 431 -38.57 3.78 24.15
CA VAL A 431 -37.33 3.46 23.43
C VAL A 431 -37.17 4.47 22.30
N GLY A 432 -35.97 4.99 22.14
CA GLY A 432 -35.63 5.96 21.11
C GLY A 432 -34.24 5.66 20.57
N THR A 433 -33.97 6.10 19.35
CA THR A 433 -32.70 5.81 18.69
C THR A 433 -32.03 7.06 18.16
N ILE A 434 -30.71 6.98 18.01
CA ILE A 434 -29.88 7.93 17.28
C ILE A 434 -29.17 7.12 16.18
N THR A 435 -29.28 7.57 14.93
CA THR A 435 -28.46 7.03 13.83
C THR A 435 -27.12 7.77 13.83
N ILE A 436 -26.02 7.05 14.02
CA ILE A 436 -24.65 7.58 14.11
C ILE A 436 -23.77 6.81 13.13
N ALA A 437 -23.23 7.49 12.12
CA ALA A 437 -22.38 6.87 11.08
C ALA A 437 -23.04 5.64 10.42
N GLY A 438 -24.36 5.70 10.20
CA GLY A 438 -25.16 4.59 9.69
C GLY A 438 -25.41 3.44 10.69
N LYS A 439 -24.82 3.48 11.89
CA LYS A 439 -25.10 2.56 13.01
C LYS A 439 -26.22 3.09 13.89
N THR A 440 -26.89 2.20 14.61
CA THR A 440 -28.02 2.57 15.48
C THR A 440 -27.61 2.50 16.94
N PHE A 441 -27.65 3.63 17.64
CA PHE A 441 -27.62 3.70 19.09
C PHE A 441 -29.05 3.61 19.65
N THR A 442 -29.28 2.76 20.65
CA THR A 442 -30.61 2.56 21.27
C THR A 442 -30.64 3.04 22.73
N LEU A 443 -31.54 3.97 23.05
CA LEU A 443 -31.78 4.46 24.41
C LEU A 443 -33.12 3.95 24.93
N THR A 444 -33.07 3.19 26.02
CA THR A 444 -34.25 2.72 26.74
C THR A 444 -34.44 3.54 28.01
N GLN A 445 -35.55 4.28 28.11
CA GLN A 445 -35.87 5.11 29.27
C GLN A 445 -37.05 4.54 30.04
N LYS A 446 -36.83 4.26 31.34
CA LYS A 446 -37.87 3.74 32.23
C LYS A 446 -39.10 4.67 32.28
N LYS A 447 -40.27 4.07 32.55
CA LYS A 447 -41.52 4.82 32.76
C LYS A 447 -41.40 5.70 33.99
N LYS A 448 -42.00 6.89 33.95
CA LYS A 448 -42.18 7.71 35.15
C LYS A 448 -43.22 7.03 36.04
N ILE A 449 -42.82 6.66 37.26
CA ILE A 449 -43.76 6.19 38.28
C ILE A 449 -44.36 7.45 38.91
N GLY A 450 -45.62 7.74 38.61
CA GLY A 450 -46.37 8.73 39.37
C GLY A 450 -46.51 8.23 40.80
N LEU A 451 -46.03 8.98 41.79
CA LEU A 451 -46.39 8.71 43.18
C LEU A 451 -47.93 8.77 43.26
N PRO A 452 -48.62 7.74 43.77
CA PRO A 452 -50.03 7.88 44.08
C PRO A 452 -50.14 9.01 45.10
N TRP A 453 -51.00 9.99 44.79
CA TRP A 453 -51.36 11.04 45.74
C TRP A 453 -51.86 10.36 47.03
N LEU A 454 -51.08 10.36 48.11
CA LEU A 454 -51.64 10.22 49.45
C LEU A 454 -52.25 11.58 49.80
N PRO A 455 -53.57 11.68 50.00
CA PRO A 455 -54.13 12.86 50.65
C PRO A 455 -53.50 12.93 52.04
N LEU A 456 -52.89 14.07 52.35
CA LEU A 456 -52.43 14.40 53.69
C LEU A 456 -53.67 14.47 54.59
N LEU A 457 -54.00 13.38 55.31
CA LEU A 457 -54.96 13.43 56.41
C LEU A 457 -54.27 14.16 57.56
N ILE A 458 -54.58 15.45 57.67
CA ILE A 458 -54.38 16.23 58.90
C ILE A 458 -55.60 15.91 59.78
N GLU A 459 -55.38 15.17 60.86
CA GLU A 459 -56.15 15.29 62.11
C GLU A 459 -55.17 15.47 63.27
#